data_AF-B7GCL4-F1
#
_entry.id   AF-B7GCL4-F1
#
_cell.length_a   1.000
_cell.length_b   1.000
_cell.length_c   1.000
_cell.angle_alpha   90.00
_cell.angle_beta   90.00
_cell.angle_gamma   90.00
#
_symmetry.space_group_name_H-M   'P 1'
#
loop_
_entity.id
_entity.type
_entity.pdbx_description
1 polymer ?
#
loop_
_entity_poly.entity_id
_entity_poly.type
_entity_poly.pdbx_seq_one_letter_code
_entity_poly.pdbx_strand_id
1 'polypeptide(L)' 'RAEVLSLYRECLRTARHFHWADPDTGQPWNARLRDAARQEFQQARNETDPLVIARLLVTGRDCVQQVQ' A
#
# COMPACT_ATOMS: atom_id res chain seq x y z
N ARG A 1 9.91 -11.99 4.56
CA ARG A 1 10.02 -10.62 5.13
C ARG A 1 10.55 -9.58 4.14
N ALA A 2 11.63 -9.86 3.39
CA ALA A 2 12.15 -8.93 2.38
C ALA A 2 11.10 -8.52 1.33
N GLU A 3 10.29 -9.46 0.84
CA GLU A 3 9.24 -9.16 -0.13
C GLU A 3 8.16 -8.22 0.38
N VAL A 4 7.72 -8.39 1.64
CA VAL A 4 6.75 -7.51 2.30
C VAL A 4 7.28 -6.07 2.35
N LEU A 5 8.55 -5.91 2.74
CA LEU A 5 9.19 -4.58 2.77
C LEU A 5 9.39 -4.00 1.37
N SER A 6 9.66 -4.85 0.37
CA SER A 6 9.76 -4.42 -1.02
C SER A 6 8.44 -3.87 -1.53
N LEU A 7 7.35 -4.63 -1.33
CA LEU A 7 5.99 -4.22 -1.70
C LEU A 7 5.60 -2.93 -0.98
N TYR A 8 5.85 -2.82 0.33
CA TYR A 8 5.57 -1.59 1.08
C TYR A 8 6.26 -0.37 0.47
N ARG A 9 7.54 -0.48 0.14
CA ARG A 9 8.31 0.60 -0.50
C ARG A 9 7.78 0.93 -1.89
N GLU A 10 7.30 -0.07 -2.62
CA GLU A 10 6.70 0.11 -3.93
C GLU A 10 5.38 0.88 -3.83
N CYS A 11 4.47 0.49 -2.92
CA CYS A 11 3.25 1.24 -2.64
C CYS A 11 3.54 2.70 -2.31
N LEU A 12 4.56 2.97 -1.47
CA LEU A 12 4.96 4.34 -1.14
C LEU A 12 5.51 5.11 -2.35
N ARG A 13 6.25 4.46 -3.25
CA ARG A 13 6.72 5.10 -4.49
C ARG A 13 5.56 5.41 -5.41
N THR A 14 4.66 4.45 -5.64
CA THR A 14 3.46 4.63 -6.47
C THR A 14 2.59 5.77 -5.93
N ALA A 15 2.36 5.81 -4.62
CA ALA A 15 1.58 6.87 -3.97
C ALA A 15 2.13 8.29 -4.20
N ARG A 16 3.46 8.46 -4.41
CA ARG A 16 4.05 9.78 -4.69
C ARG A 16 3.58 10.38 -6.01
N HIS A 17 3.14 9.57 -6.96
CA HIS A 17 2.62 10.04 -8.24
C HIS A 17 1.21 10.65 -8.13
N PHE A 18 0.55 10.59 -6.97
CA PHE A 18 -0.79 11.12 -6.73
C PHE A 18 -0.76 12.52 -6.10
N HIS A 19 -0.39 13.53 -6.88
CA HIS A 19 -0.14 14.89 -6.40
C HIS A 19 -1.39 15.79 -6.30
N TRP A 20 -2.53 15.37 -6.85
CA TRP A 20 -3.76 16.16 -6.75
C TRP A 20 -4.42 16.03 -5.39
N ALA A 21 -5.13 17.09 -4.99
CA ALA A 21 -5.96 17.09 -3.80
C ALA A 21 -7.32 16.44 -4.08
N ASP A 22 -7.84 15.73 -3.09
CA ASP A 22 -9.22 15.26 -3.04
C ASP A 22 -10.16 16.49 -3.04
N PRO A 23 -11.10 16.60 -4.00
CA PRO A 23 -12.03 17.73 -4.09
C PRO A 23 -12.91 17.91 -2.85
N ASP A 24 -13.23 16.82 -2.15
CA ASP A 24 -14.17 16.83 -1.03
C ASP A 24 -13.47 17.14 0.31
N THR A 25 -12.26 16.58 0.50
CA THR A 25 -11.53 16.69 1.77
C THR A 25 -10.38 17.70 1.73
N GLY A 26 -9.97 18.13 0.53
CA GLY A 26 -8.79 18.99 0.32
C GLY A 26 -7.45 18.30 0.61
N GLN A 27 -7.44 17.03 1.02
CA GLN A 27 -6.21 16.31 1.33
C GLN A 27 -5.54 15.77 0.05
N PRO A 28 -4.21 15.85 -0.06
CA PRO A 28 -3.51 15.30 -1.20
C PRO A 28 -3.56 13.76 -1.17
N TRP A 29 -3.86 13.15 -2.32
CA TRP A 29 -4.02 11.71 -2.43
C TRP A 29 -2.76 10.94 -2.02
N ASN A 30 -1.57 11.47 -2.31
CA ASN A 30 -0.31 10.87 -1.87
C ASN A 30 -0.20 10.69 -0.34
N ALA A 31 -0.77 11.58 0.46
CA ALA A 31 -0.75 11.50 1.91
C ALA A 31 -1.73 10.45 2.38
N ARG A 32 -2.96 10.50 1.86
CA ARG A 32 -4.01 9.53 2.16
C ARG A 32 -3.59 8.10 1.83
N LEU A 33 -3.01 7.88 0.65
CA LEU A 33 -2.54 6.56 0.21
C LEU A 33 -1.38 6.04 1.07
N ARG A 34 -0.45 6.92 1.45
CA ARG A 34 0.67 6.56 2.34
C ARG A 34 0.18 6.16 3.73
N ASP A 35 -0.79 6.88 4.27
CA ASP A 35 -1.34 6.60 5.60
C ASP A 35 -2.18 5.32 5.59
N ALA A 36 -2.98 5.11 4.54
CA ALA A 36 -3.71 3.86 4.32
C ALA A 36 -2.76 2.64 4.21
N ALA A 37 -1.72 2.73 3.37
CA ALA A 37 -0.73 1.67 3.24
C ALA A 37 -0.01 1.39 4.57
N ARG A 38 0.33 2.43 5.33
CA ARG A 38 0.93 2.26 6.66
C ARG A 38 -0.03 1.53 7.61
N GLN A 39 -1.31 1.89 7.60
CA GLN A 39 -2.32 1.28 8.46
C GLN A 39 -2.50 -0.21 8.14
N GLU A 40 -2.67 -0.57 6.86
CA GLU A 40 -2.87 -1.96 6.44
C GLU A 40 -1.67 -2.84 6.82
N PHE A 41 -0.44 -2.38 6.56
CA PHE A 41 0.77 -3.13 6.93
C PHE A 41 0.96 -3.26 8.45
N GLN A 42 0.50 -2.29 9.23
CA GLN A 42 0.51 -2.40 10.70
C GLN A 42 -0.54 -3.38 11.20
N GLN A 43 -1.73 -3.40 10.59
CA GLN A 43 -2.80 -4.35 10.93
C GLN A 43 -2.36 -5.80 10.63
N ALA A 44 -1.68 -6.02 9.51
CA ALA A 44 -1.17 -7.34 9.11
C ALA A 44 0.17 -7.72 9.78
N ARG A 45 0.74 -6.88 10.66
CA ARG A 45 2.11 -7.06 11.19
C ARG A 45 2.32 -8.39 11.92
N ASN A 46 1.28 -8.84 12.63
CA ASN A 46 1.32 -10.05 13.45
C ASN A 46 0.68 -11.25 12.73
N GLU A 47 0.36 -11.12 11.45
CA GLU A 47 -0.15 -12.24 10.66
C GLU A 47 0.94 -13.31 10.53
N THR A 48 0.56 -14.55 10.80
CA THR A 48 1.47 -15.71 10.77
C THR A 48 1.01 -16.78 9.80
N ASP A 49 -0.24 -16.74 9.32
CA ASP A 49 -0.75 -17.68 8.34
C ASP A 49 -0.06 -17.44 6.97
N PRO A 50 0.71 -18.42 6.46
CA PRO A 50 1.39 -18.29 5.17
C PRO A 50 0.45 -18.03 4.00
N LEU A 51 -0.77 -18.57 4.02
CA LEU A 51 -1.75 -18.38 2.94
C LEU A 51 -2.30 -16.96 2.94
N VAL A 52 -2.54 -16.39 4.12
CA VAL A 52 -2.98 -15.00 4.25
C VAL A 52 -1.87 -14.05 3.80
N ILE A 53 -0.64 -14.27 4.25
CA ILE A 53 0.51 -13.46 3.83
C ILE A 53 0.72 -13.53 2.31
N ALA A 54 0.66 -14.73 1.72
CA ALA A 54 0.80 -14.90 0.28
C ALA A 54 -0.30 -14.16 -0.48
N ARG A 55 -1.56 -14.27 -0.03
CA ARG A 55 -2.70 -13.55 -0.64
C ARG A 55 -2.51 -12.04 -0.58
N LEU A 56 -2.13 -11.49 0.58
CA LEU A 56 -1.87 -10.06 0.73
C LEU A 56 -0.73 -9.57 -0.18
N LEU A 57 0.33 -10.36 -0.33
CA LEU A 57 1.44 -10.03 -1.22
C LEU A 57 1.03 -10.05 -2.71
N VAL A 58 0.26 -11.04 -3.14
CA VAL A 58 -0.20 -11.15 -4.53
C VAL A 58 -1.16 -10.01 -4.85
N THR A 59 -2.22 -9.85 -4.06
CA THR A 59 -3.23 -8.80 -4.28
C THR A 59 -2.60 -7.41 -4.22
N GLY A 60 -1.68 -7.17 -3.28
CA GLY A 60 -1.00 -5.88 -3.19
C GLY A 60 -0.12 -5.57 -4.41
N ARG A 61 0.58 -6.58 -4.97
CA ARG A 61 1.35 -6.40 -6.22
C ARG A 61 0.43 -6.11 -7.40
N ASP A 62 -0.66 -6.86 -7.54
CA ASP A 62 -1.62 -6.65 -8.63
C ASP A 62 -2.19 -5.23 -8.60
N CYS A 63 -2.57 -4.74 -7.42
CA CYS A 63 -3.05 -3.36 -7.26
C CYS A 63 -2.00 -2.32 -7.67
N VAL A 64 -0.73 -2.52 -7.29
CA VAL A 64 0.35 -1.61 -7.68
C VAL A 64 0.58 -1.65 -9.20
N GLN A 65 0.55 -2.83 -9.81
CA GLN A 65 0.74 -3.01 -11.26
C GLN A 65 -0.39 -2.39 -12.08
N GLN A 66 -1.62 -2.39 -11.61
CA GLN A 66 -2.75 -1.75 -12.30
C GLN A 66 -2.67 -0.22 -12.34
N VAL A 67 -1.85 0.36 -11.46
CA VAL A 67 -1.73 1.82 -11.28
C VAL A 67 -0.48 2.39 -11.97
N GLN A 68 0.54 1.57 -12.21
CA GLN A 68 1.76 1.93 -12.94
C GLN A 68 1.47 2.09 -14.45
#